data_AF-A0A958FI07-F1
#
_entry.id   AF-A0A958FI07-F1
#
_cell.length_a   1.000
_cell.length_b   1.000
_cell.length_c   1.000
_cell.angle_alpha   90.00
_cell.angle_beta   90.00
_cell.angle_gamma   90.00
#
_symmetry.space_group_name_H-M   'P 1'
#
loop_
_entity.id
_entity.type
_entity.pdbx_description
1 polymer ?
#
loop_
_entity_poly.entity_id
_entity_poly.type
_entity_poly.pdbx_seq_one_letter_code
_entity_poly.pdbx_strand_id
1 'polypeptide(L)'
;MKLTFVSGLIIFLIFTPAFSPAQQSRSSYRFTLESCIHFARDGSPAAAIEEAGFQRRYWDYRAFRADLLPRVVLNGNAPGLNRSITAIVLDGGNRAFIPQSDAFSSATLSLV
;
A
#
# COMPACT_ATOMS: atom_id res chain seq x y z
N MET A 1 25.26 9.78 -56.86
CA MET A 1 23.78 9.67 -56.87
C MET A 1 23.14 9.52 -55.48
N LYS A 2 23.80 9.93 -54.38
CA LYS A 2 23.23 9.88 -53.01
C LYS A 2 23.00 11.27 -52.38
N LEU A 3 23.60 12.33 -52.95
CA LEU A 3 23.54 13.69 -52.39
C LEU A 3 22.31 14.50 -52.85
N THR A 4 21.84 14.29 -54.09
CA THR A 4 20.65 14.98 -54.63
C THR A 4 19.34 14.51 -53.98
N PHE A 5 19.30 13.26 -53.51
CA PHE A 5 18.13 12.67 -52.84
C PHE A 5 17.94 13.23 -51.42
N VAL A 6 19.04 13.46 -50.69
CA VAL A 6 19.00 14.05 -49.34
C VAL A 6 18.56 15.52 -49.38
N SER A 7 18.98 16.27 -50.40
CA SER A 7 18.54 17.66 -50.60
C SER A 7 17.02 17.78 -50.83
N GLY A 8 16.42 16.84 -51.57
CA GLY A 8 14.97 16.84 -51.81
C GLY A 8 14.15 16.52 -50.56
N LEU A 9 14.68 15.64 -49.69
CA LEU A 9 14.06 15.27 -48.43
C LEU A 9 14.04 16.44 -47.43
N ILE A 10 15.08 17.27 -47.43
CA ILE A 10 15.16 18.46 -46.55
C ILE A 10 14.15 19.54 -46.98
N ILE A 11 13.95 19.74 -48.29
CA ILE A 11 12.96 20.70 -48.81
C ILE A 11 11.52 20.25 -48.49
N PHE A 12 11.24 18.94 -48.57
CA PHE A 12 9.94 18.39 -48.20
C PHE A 12 9.64 18.53 -46.70
N LEU A 13 10.66 18.44 -45.83
CA LEU A 13 10.53 18.64 -44.38
C LEU A 13 10.25 20.10 -43.99
N ILE A 14 10.71 21.07 -44.80
CA ILE A 14 10.50 22.51 -44.55
C ILE A 14 9.15 22.98 -45.11
N PHE A 15 8.65 22.35 -46.18
CA PHE A 15 7.43 22.77 -46.88
C PHE A 15 6.15 22.10 -46.38
N THR A 16 6.18 21.21 -45.39
CA THR A 16 4.96 20.79 -44.71
C THR A 16 4.51 21.93 -43.79
N PRO A 17 3.45 22.71 -44.13
CA PRO A 17 2.88 23.60 -43.14
C PRO A 17 2.41 22.73 -41.97
N ALA A 18 3.04 22.96 -40.82
CA ALA A 18 2.62 22.42 -39.54
C ALA A 18 1.12 22.65 -39.41
N PHE A 19 0.34 21.58 -39.52
CA PHE A 19 -1.06 21.58 -39.16
C PHE A 19 -1.11 21.89 -37.67
N SER A 20 -1.19 23.18 -37.37
CA SER A 20 -1.27 23.68 -36.01
C SER A 20 -2.75 23.66 -35.64
N PRO A 21 -3.25 22.71 -34.81
CA PRO A 21 -4.49 22.94 -34.10
C PRO A 21 -4.25 23.98 -32.99
N ALA A 22 -3.73 25.16 -33.34
CA ALA A 22 -3.44 26.26 -32.42
C ALA A 22 -4.63 27.22 -32.27
N GLN A 23 -5.86 26.73 -32.47
CA GLN A 23 -7.06 27.51 -32.23
C GLN A 23 -8.15 26.64 -31.59
N GLN A 24 -7.76 25.98 -30.49
CA GLN A 24 -8.75 25.59 -29.49
C GLN A 24 -9.31 26.89 -28.90
N SER A 25 -10.54 27.20 -29.31
CA SER A 25 -11.40 28.24 -28.76
C SER A 25 -11.14 28.42 -27.26
N ARG A 26 -10.60 29.59 -26.87
CA ARG A 26 -10.70 30.05 -25.48
C ARG A 26 -12.18 30.31 -25.22
N SER A 27 -12.91 29.25 -24.88
CA SER A 27 -14.21 29.38 -24.25
C SER A 27 -13.97 30.13 -22.94
N SER A 28 -14.31 31.42 -22.96
CA SER A 28 -14.38 32.21 -21.75
C SER A 28 -15.49 31.61 -20.90
N TYR A 29 -15.13 30.69 -20.02
CA TYR A 29 -16.04 30.17 -19.01
C TYR A 29 -16.50 31.36 -18.17
N ARG A 30 -17.74 31.81 -18.40
CA ARG A 30 -18.38 32.81 -17.55
C ARG A 30 -18.80 32.11 -16.28
N PHE A 31 -17.92 32.12 -15.28
CA PHE A 31 -18.28 31.72 -13.93
C PHE A 31 -19.07 32.84 -13.27
N THR A 32 -20.16 32.51 -12.59
CA THR A 32 -20.83 33.45 -11.69
C THR A 32 -19.94 33.64 -10.44
N LEU A 33 -20.05 34.80 -9.79
CA LEU A 33 -19.29 35.08 -8.57
C LEU A 33 -19.51 33.98 -7.50
N GLU A 34 -20.74 33.49 -7.41
CA GLU A 34 -21.12 32.40 -6.51
C GLU A 34 -20.37 31.10 -6.83
N SER A 35 -20.29 30.70 -8.11
CA SER A 35 -19.52 29.52 -8.52
C SER A 35 -18.03 29.67 -8.22
N CYS A 36 -17.45 30.86 -8.40
CA CYS A 36 -16.06 31.13 -8.04
C CYS A 36 -15.82 31.03 -6.53
N ILE A 37 -16.75 31.52 -5.70
CA ILE A 37 -16.65 31.44 -4.24
C ILE A 37 -16.75 29.98 -3.79
N HIS A 38 -17.67 29.20 -4.35
CA HIS A 38 -17.81 27.79 -4.01
C HIS A 38 -16.56 26.99 -4.39
N PHE A 39 -16.08 27.18 -5.63
CA PHE A 39 -14.85 26.54 -6.10
C PHE A 39 -13.63 26.94 -5.28
N ALA A 40 -13.51 28.22 -4.89
CA ALA A 40 -12.43 28.67 -4.03
C ALA A 40 -12.53 28.10 -2.61
N ARG A 41 -13.73 27.88 -2.07
CA ARG A 41 -13.90 27.25 -0.74
C ARG A 41 -13.56 25.77 -0.78
N ASP A 42 -14.09 25.04 -1.76
CA ASP A 42 -13.92 23.59 -1.86
C ASP A 42 -12.50 23.21 -2.35
N GLY A 43 -11.90 24.04 -3.21
CA GLY A 43 -10.58 23.84 -3.78
C GLY A 43 -9.44 24.54 -3.03
N SER A 44 -9.73 25.25 -1.93
CA SER A 44 -8.67 25.95 -1.17
C SER A 44 -7.78 24.95 -0.44
N PRO A 45 -6.44 25.09 -0.54
CA PRO A 45 -5.51 24.33 0.28
C PRO A 45 -5.78 24.47 1.79
N ALA A 46 -6.29 25.61 2.24
CA ALA A 46 -6.61 25.81 3.66
C ALA A 46 -7.78 24.94 4.12
N ALA A 47 -8.80 24.73 3.26
CA ALA A 47 -9.92 23.86 3.58
C ALA A 47 -9.46 22.39 3.71
N ALA A 48 -8.60 21.93 2.78
CA ALA A 48 -8.00 20.60 2.85
C ALA A 48 -7.13 20.40 4.10
N ILE A 49 -6.37 21.43 4.52
CA ILE A 49 -5.58 21.40 5.75
C ILE A 49 -6.48 21.26 6.99
N GLU A 50 -7.59 21.98 7.06
CA GLU A 50 -8.53 21.88 8.20
C GLU A 50 -9.25 20.54 8.24
N GLU A 51 -9.64 19.99 7.09
CA GLU A 51 -10.24 18.64 7.01
C GLU A 51 -9.24 17.57 7.50
N ALA A 52 -8.01 17.60 7.00
CA ALA A 52 -6.94 16.74 7.47
C ALA A 52 -6.67 16.95 8.97
N GLY A 53 -6.71 18.19 9.44
CA GLY A 53 -6.55 18.56 10.84
C GLY A 53 -7.69 18.02 11.72
N PHE A 54 -8.93 18.00 11.24
CA PHE A 54 -10.05 17.38 11.92
C PHE A 54 -9.86 15.86 12.04
N GLN A 55 -9.53 15.18 10.94
CA GLN A 55 -9.27 13.75 10.95
C GLN A 55 -8.14 13.39 11.91
N ARG A 56 -7.03 14.16 11.86
CA ARG A 56 -5.92 14.00 12.79
C ARG A 56 -6.37 14.12 14.25
N ARG A 57 -7.07 15.21 14.61
CA ARG A 57 -7.58 15.43 15.97
C ARG A 57 -8.49 14.28 16.44
N TYR A 58 -9.31 13.76 15.54
CA TYR A 58 -10.17 12.61 15.82
C TYR A 58 -9.37 11.35 16.14
N TRP A 59 -8.37 11.01 15.31
CA TRP A 59 -7.51 9.84 15.53
C TRP A 59 -6.62 10.01 16.76
N ASP A 60 -6.11 11.21 17.02
CA ASP A 60 -5.32 11.55 18.22
C ASP A 60 -6.15 11.34 19.50
N TYR A 61 -7.41 11.83 19.52
CA TYR A 61 -8.31 11.60 20.65
C TYR A 61 -8.60 10.11 20.86
N ARG A 62 -8.79 9.35 19.78
CA ARG A 62 -9.03 7.90 19.85
C ARG A 62 -7.81 7.16 20.40
N ALA A 63 -6.61 7.53 19.95
CA ALA A 63 -5.35 6.96 20.43
C ALA A 63 -5.14 7.26 21.91
N PHE A 64 -5.32 8.52 22.33
CA PHE A 64 -5.25 8.92 23.73
C PHE A 64 -6.18 8.10 24.62
N ARG A 65 -7.42 7.88 24.20
CA ARG A 65 -8.35 7.02 24.96
C ARG A 65 -7.93 5.55 25.00
N ALA A 66 -7.30 5.04 23.94
CA ALA A 66 -6.79 3.67 23.90
C ALA A 66 -5.57 3.49 24.82
N ASP A 67 -4.72 4.50 24.94
CA ASP A 67 -3.54 4.48 25.83
C ASP A 67 -3.91 4.40 27.32
N LEU A 68 -5.11 4.84 27.68
CA LEU A 68 -5.62 4.74 29.06
C LEU A 68 -6.18 3.35 29.39
N LEU A 69 -6.34 2.49 28.39
CA LEU A 69 -6.85 1.13 28.57
C LEU A 69 -5.68 0.14 28.63
N PRO A 70 -5.79 -0.91 29.46
CA PRO A 70 -4.73 -1.90 29.54
C PRO A 70 -4.65 -2.69 28.24
N ARG A 71 -3.43 -3.01 27.81
CA ARG A 71 -3.22 -3.69 26.52
C ARG A 71 -3.17 -5.19 26.73
N VAL A 72 -4.06 -5.92 26.08
CA VAL A 72 -4.06 -7.39 26.07
C VAL A 72 -3.28 -7.88 24.86
N VAL A 73 -2.20 -8.62 25.08
CA VAL A 73 -1.36 -9.20 24.03
C VAL A 73 -1.44 -10.72 24.07
N LEU A 74 -1.81 -11.33 22.95
CA LEU A 74 -1.76 -12.76 22.74
C LEU A 74 -0.57 -13.09 21.84
N ASN A 75 0.38 -13.85 22.36
CA ASN A 75 1.52 -14.36 21.61
C ASN A 75 1.45 -15.87 21.58
N GLY A 76 1.74 -16.50 20.44
CA GLY A 76 1.81 -17.94 20.34
C GLY A 76 2.75 -18.38 19.24
N ASN A 77 3.13 -19.66 19.25
CA ASN A 77 3.89 -20.27 18.18
C ASN A 77 3.01 -21.20 17.32
N ALA A 78 3.46 -21.45 16.10
CA ALA A 78 2.85 -22.47 15.26
C ALA A 78 3.07 -23.86 15.90
N PRO A 79 2.03 -24.71 15.96
CA PRO A 79 2.17 -26.07 16.47
C PRO A 79 3.22 -26.86 15.70
N GLY A 80 4.09 -27.54 16.45
CA GLY A 80 5.11 -28.45 15.93
C GLY A 80 4.79 -29.91 16.25
N LEU A 81 5.34 -30.81 15.44
CA LEU A 81 5.23 -32.24 15.62
C LEU A 81 6.61 -32.88 15.49
N ASN A 82 7.08 -33.53 16.55
CA ASN A 82 8.29 -34.33 16.55
C ASN A 82 7.92 -35.81 16.45
N ARG A 83 8.43 -36.51 15.43
CA ARG A 83 8.21 -37.95 15.24
C ARG A 83 9.54 -38.66 15.14
N SER A 84 9.71 -39.70 15.94
CA SER A 84 10.89 -40.56 15.90
C SER A 84 10.48 -42.02 16.08
N ILE A 85 11.37 -42.92 15.68
CA ILE A 85 11.22 -44.35 15.93
C ILE A 85 12.46 -44.76 16.71
N THR A 86 12.28 -45.13 17.97
CA THR A 86 13.38 -45.46 18.88
C THR A 86 13.42 -46.97 19.09
N ALA A 87 14.62 -47.54 18.97
CA ALA A 87 14.85 -48.94 19.32
C ALA A 87 15.18 -49.04 20.82
N ILE A 88 14.43 -49.85 21.55
CA ILE A 88 14.75 -50.22 22.94
C ILE A 88 15.20 -51.68 23.00
N VAL A 89 16.20 -51.97 23.82
CA VAL A 89 16.63 -53.34 24.10
C VAL A 89 15.78 -53.84 25.27
N LEU A 90 15.05 -54.93 25.05
CA LEU A 90 14.24 -55.56 26.08
C LEU A 90 15.11 -56.46 26.96
N ASP A 91 14.64 -56.79 28.16
CA ASP A 91 15.35 -57.61 29.15
C ASP A 91 15.90 -58.96 28.58
N GLY A 92 15.21 -59.51 27.57
CA GLY A 92 15.64 -60.70 26.82
C GLY A 92 16.60 -60.47 25.64
N GLY A 93 17.23 -59.29 25.50
CA GLY A 93 18.19 -58.98 24.45
C GLY A 93 17.61 -58.69 23.06
N ASN A 94 16.30 -58.91 22.85
CA ASN A 94 15.60 -58.53 21.62
C ASN A 94 15.39 -57.01 21.54
N ARG A 95 15.42 -56.46 20.32
CA ARG A 95 15.15 -55.04 20.06
C ARG A 95 13.69 -54.83 19.66
N ALA A 96 13.00 -53.93 20.35
CA ALA A 96 11.68 -53.45 19.97
C ALA A 96 11.78 -52.03 19.40
N PHE A 97 11.08 -51.76 18.30
CA PHE A 97 11.01 -50.44 17.69
C PHE A 97 9.70 -49.77 18.09
N ILE A 98 9.77 -48.70 18.85
CA ILE A 98 8.59 -47.99 19.35
C ILE A 98 8.51 -46.63 18.64
N PRO A 99 7.41 -46.34 17.92
CA PRO A 99 7.17 -45.02 17.37
C PRO A 99 6.82 -44.04 18.51
N GLN A 100 7.44 -42.87 18.50
CA GLN A 100 7.16 -41.76 19.40
C GLN A 100 6.70 -40.55 18.58
N SER A 101 5.68 -39.85 19.07
CA SER A 101 5.05 -38.72 18.39
C SER A 101 4.64 -37.66 19.41
N ASP A 102 5.43 -36.59 19.49
CA ASP A 102 5.24 -35.51 20.45
C ASP A 102 4.78 -34.24 19.72
N ALA A 103 3.56 -33.80 19.99
CA ALA A 103 3.02 -32.54 19.50
C ALA A 103 3.23 -31.43 20.55
N PHE A 104 3.68 -30.26 20.12
CA PHE A 104 3.90 -29.12 21.01
C PHE A 104 3.38 -27.82 20.40
N SER A 105 2.80 -26.98 21.24
CA SER A 105 2.35 -25.63 20.90
C SER A 105 2.26 -24.81 22.19
N SER A 106 2.51 -23.51 22.10
CA SER A 106 2.36 -22.60 23.24
C SER A 106 1.67 -21.31 22.82
N ALA A 107 0.77 -20.82 23.66
CA ALA A 107 0.18 -19.50 23.57
C ALA A 107 0.20 -18.84 24.96
N THR A 108 0.51 -17.55 25.01
CA THR A 108 0.63 -16.75 26.21
C THR A 108 -0.25 -15.51 26.05
N LEU A 109 -1.05 -15.22 27.08
CA LEU A 109 -1.84 -14.02 27.19
C LEU A 109 -1.26 -13.14 28.28
N SER A 110 -0.92 -11.89 27.96
CA SER A 110 -0.35 -10.93 28.92
C SER A 110 -1.11 -9.62 28.89
N LEU A 111 -1.24 -9.00 30.07
CA LEU A 111 -1.69 -7.63 30.23
C LEU A 111 -0.46 -6.74 30.36
N VAL A 112 -0.36 -5.70 29.52
CA VAL A 112 0.71 -4.68 29.53
C VAL A 112 0.15 -3.34 29.96
#